data_AF-A0A091T8G4-F1
#
_entry.id   AF-A0A091T8G4-F1
#
_cell.length_a   1.000
_cell.length_b   1.000
_cell.length_c   1.000
_cell.angle_alpha   90.00
_cell.angle_beta   90.00
_cell.angle_gamma   90.00
#
_symmetry.space_group_name_H-M   'P 1'
#
loop_
_entity.id
_entity.type
_entity.pdbx_description
1 polymer ?
#
loop_
_entity_poly.entity_id
_entity_poly.type
_entity_poly.pdbx_seq_one_letter_code
_entity_poly.pdbx_strand_id
1 'polypeptide(L)'
;MEDEAVLDRGASFLKHVCDEEEVEGHHTIYIGVHVPKSYRRRRRHRRRPGHKEKKEKEKISENYSDKSDVENADETSSSILKPLISPAAERIRFILGEEDDSPAPPQLFTELDELLAVDGQEMEWKETARWIKFEEKVEQGGERWSKPHVATLSLHSLFELRTCIEKGSIMLDMEASSLPQVVEMIVDNQIETGLLKSELKDKVTYTLLRKHRHQTKKSNLRSLADIGKTVSSASRMFTNPDNGSPAMAHRNLTSTSLNDISDKPEKDQLKNKFMKKLPRDAEASNVLVGEVDFLESPFIAFVRLQQAVMLGALTEVPVPTRFLFILLGPKGKAKSYHEIGRAIATLMSDEVFHDIAYKAKDRQDLIAGIDEFLDEVIVLPPGEWDPAIRIEPPKSLPSSDKRKNMYSGGENLQMNGDTPHDGGHGGGGHGDCEELQRTGRFCGGLIKDIKRKAPFFASDFYDALNIQALSAVLFIYLATVTNAITFGGLLGDATENMQGVLESFLGTAVTGAIFCLFAGQPLTILSSTGPVLVFERLLFNFSK
;
A
#
# COMPACT_ATOMS: atom_id res chain seq x y z
N MET A 1 -43.37 15.13 -48.99
CA MET A 1 -42.57 16.11 -48.25
C MET A 1 -41.25 15.41 -48.03
N GLU A 2 -40.29 15.74 -48.88
CA GLU A 2 -38.91 15.24 -48.79
C GLU A 2 -38.21 16.02 -47.68
N ASP A 3 -37.26 15.41 -46.98
CA ASP A 3 -36.15 16.11 -46.33
C ASP A 3 -35.01 15.10 -46.02
N GLU A 4 -33.77 15.61 -46.08
CA GLU A 4 -32.56 14.81 -46.34
C GLU A 4 -31.93 14.10 -45.12
N ALA A 5 -31.02 13.16 -45.41
CA ALA A 5 -30.12 12.56 -44.43
C ALA A 5 -29.01 13.55 -44.01
N VAL A 6 -28.70 13.60 -42.72
CA VAL A 6 -27.64 14.47 -42.17
C VAL A 6 -26.26 13.88 -42.50
N LEU A 7 -25.49 14.62 -43.30
CA LEU A 7 -24.10 14.32 -43.64
C LEU A 7 -23.14 14.70 -42.52
N ASP A 8 -22.19 13.82 -42.23
CA ASP A 8 -21.07 14.06 -41.32
C ASP A 8 -20.15 15.17 -41.86
N ARG A 9 -19.79 16.13 -41.00
CA ARG A 9 -18.88 17.24 -41.30
C ARG A 9 -17.67 17.16 -40.40
N GLY A 10 -16.58 16.61 -40.95
CA GLY A 10 -15.29 16.53 -40.27
C GLY A 10 -14.79 17.89 -39.77
N ALA A 11 -14.20 17.88 -38.58
CA ALA A 11 -13.74 19.08 -37.89
C ALA A 11 -12.70 19.87 -38.70
N SER A 12 -13.09 21.05 -39.18
CA SER A 12 -12.20 22.01 -39.82
C SER A 12 -11.38 22.80 -38.79
N PHE A 13 -10.11 23.06 -39.12
CA PHE A 13 -9.23 23.92 -38.34
C PHE A 13 -9.84 25.32 -38.18
N LEU A 14 -10.14 25.71 -36.94
CA LEU A 14 -10.45 27.10 -36.59
C LEU A 14 -9.22 27.75 -35.93
N LYS A 15 -8.71 28.76 -36.62
CA LYS A 15 -7.53 29.55 -36.24
C LYS A 15 -7.99 30.68 -35.32
N HIS A 16 -7.75 30.55 -34.02
CA HIS A 16 -8.01 31.67 -33.10
C HIS A 16 -6.96 32.76 -33.32
N VAL A 17 -7.43 34.00 -33.46
CA VAL A 17 -6.61 35.21 -33.38
C VAL A 17 -6.55 35.58 -31.90
N CYS A 18 -5.37 35.96 -31.41
CA CYS A 18 -5.16 36.50 -30.07
C CYS A 18 -5.12 38.03 -30.16
N ASP A 19 -5.75 38.70 -29.21
CA ASP A 19 -5.73 40.16 -29.06
C ASP A 19 -4.41 40.62 -28.41
N GLU A 20 -3.96 41.84 -28.71
CA GLU A 20 -2.60 42.32 -28.42
C GLU A 20 -2.33 42.74 -26.95
N GLU A 21 -3.22 42.44 -25.99
CA GLU A 21 -3.06 42.84 -24.58
C GLU A 21 -2.53 41.74 -23.62
N GLU A 22 -2.33 40.49 -24.06
CA GLU A 22 -1.79 39.40 -23.20
C GLU A 22 -0.25 39.19 -23.28
N VAL A 23 0.50 40.07 -23.96
CA VAL A 23 1.91 39.82 -24.31
C VAL A 23 2.91 40.67 -23.50
N GLU A 24 2.84 40.63 -22.17
CA GLU A 24 3.91 41.20 -21.32
C GLU A 24 4.15 40.34 -20.05
N GLY A 25 5.10 39.39 -20.11
CA GLY A 25 5.53 38.65 -18.92
C GLY A 25 6.29 37.32 -19.13
N HIS A 26 6.10 36.61 -20.26
CA HIS A 26 6.64 35.25 -20.42
C HIS A 26 7.88 35.16 -21.32
N HIS A 27 9.06 35.20 -20.71
CA HIS A 27 10.30 34.73 -21.35
C HIS A 27 10.33 33.19 -21.41
N THR A 28 9.81 32.61 -22.49
CA THR A 28 9.96 31.17 -22.79
C THR A 28 11.34 30.86 -23.37
N ILE A 29 12.19 30.21 -22.57
CA ILE A 29 13.47 29.66 -23.05
C ILE A 29 13.21 28.29 -23.71
N TYR A 30 13.32 28.23 -25.03
CA TYR A 30 13.23 26.97 -25.77
C TYR A 30 14.54 26.17 -25.65
N ILE A 31 14.58 25.20 -24.73
CA ILE A 31 15.64 24.19 -24.69
C ILE A 31 15.33 23.09 -25.70
N GLY A 32 15.97 23.16 -26.87
CA GLY A 32 15.83 22.14 -27.92
C GLY A 32 16.55 20.84 -27.57
N VAL A 33 15.80 19.78 -27.24
CA VAL A 33 16.36 18.45 -26.99
C VAL A 33 16.72 17.76 -28.31
N HIS A 34 17.97 17.34 -28.46
CA HIS A 34 18.48 16.73 -29.69
C HIS A 34 18.07 15.25 -29.79
N VAL A 35 17.09 14.93 -30.64
CA VAL A 35 16.66 13.54 -30.89
C VAL A 35 17.71 12.79 -31.73
N PRO A 36 18.29 11.67 -31.24
CA PRO A 36 19.28 10.91 -32.00
C PRO A 36 18.68 10.32 -33.30
N LYS A 37 19.33 10.59 -34.43
CA LYS A 37 18.90 10.06 -35.74
C LYS A 37 19.02 8.53 -35.79
N SER A 38 17.90 7.86 -36.02
CA SER A 38 17.83 6.42 -36.19
C SER A 38 18.68 5.94 -37.37
N TYR A 39 19.70 5.13 -37.09
CA TYR A 39 20.62 4.63 -38.11
C TYR A 39 19.95 3.63 -39.05
N ARG A 40 19.71 4.05 -40.29
CA ARG A 40 19.23 3.18 -41.37
C ARG A 40 20.31 2.19 -41.81
N ARG A 41 19.96 0.89 -41.78
CA ARG A 41 20.41 -0.21 -42.67
C ARG A 41 21.75 -0.01 -43.40
N ARG A 42 22.82 -0.70 -42.98
CA ARG A 42 23.91 -1.05 -43.90
C ARG A 42 23.58 -2.32 -44.69
N ARG A 43 23.71 -2.24 -46.02
CA ARG A 43 23.47 -3.35 -46.96
C ARG A 43 24.55 -4.42 -46.87
N ARG A 44 24.16 -5.65 -47.17
CA ARG A 44 25.03 -6.80 -47.46
C ARG A 44 26.15 -6.42 -48.44
N HIS A 45 27.38 -6.85 -48.16
CA HIS A 45 28.42 -6.98 -49.19
C HIS A 45 28.79 -8.45 -49.39
N ARG A 46 28.87 -8.86 -50.65
CA ARG A 46 29.30 -10.20 -51.08
C ARG A 46 30.77 -10.44 -50.68
N ARG A 47 31.07 -11.67 -50.24
CA ARG A 47 32.28 -12.39 -50.67
C ARG A 47 31.90 -13.82 -51.10
N ARG A 48 32.56 -14.31 -52.16
CA ARG A 48 32.46 -15.68 -52.71
C ARG A 48 33.78 -16.43 -52.40
N PRO A 49 33.85 -17.77 -52.61
CA PRO A 49 34.61 -18.64 -51.71
C PRO A 49 35.95 -19.17 -52.23
N GLY A 50 36.67 -19.85 -51.34
CA GLY A 50 37.80 -20.76 -51.60
C GLY A 50 38.88 -20.62 -50.51
N HIS A 51 39.69 -21.63 -50.18
CA HIS A 51 39.66 -23.09 -50.37
C HIS A 51 40.77 -23.69 -49.48
N LYS A 52 40.71 -24.99 -49.11
CA LYS A 52 41.79 -25.83 -48.52
C LYS A 52 42.11 -25.58 -47.02
N GLU A 53 41.94 -26.60 -46.17
CA GLU A 53 42.97 -27.57 -45.68
C GLU A 53 43.90 -26.94 -44.60
N LYS A 54 44.28 -27.59 -43.48
CA LYS A 54 44.24 -29.02 -43.09
C LYS A 54 44.47 -29.18 -41.55
N LYS A 55 43.97 -30.30 -40.99
CA LYS A 55 44.59 -31.19 -39.96
C LYS A 55 45.18 -30.63 -38.64
N GLU A 56 44.72 -31.24 -37.52
CA GLU A 56 45.53 -31.91 -36.46
C GLU A 56 46.44 -31.08 -35.52
N LYS A 57 46.76 -31.48 -34.27
CA LYS A 57 46.24 -32.46 -33.28
C LYS A 57 46.98 -32.19 -31.94
N GLU A 58 46.47 -32.71 -30.82
CA GLU A 58 47.23 -33.19 -29.62
C GLU A 58 48.25 -32.23 -28.93
N LYS A 59 48.01 -31.78 -27.68
CA LYS A 59 48.23 -32.47 -26.36
C LYS A 59 49.63 -32.22 -25.76
N ILE A 60 49.75 -32.53 -24.46
CA ILE A 60 50.95 -32.50 -23.56
C ILE A 60 51.10 -31.11 -22.91
N SER A 61 50.83 -30.90 -21.60
CA SER A 61 51.50 -31.41 -20.35
C SER A 61 52.97 -30.94 -20.28
N GLU A 62 53.58 -30.56 -19.16
CA GLU A 62 53.19 -30.39 -17.74
C GLU A 62 54.29 -29.51 -17.08
N ASN A 63 54.22 -29.31 -15.76
CA ASN A 63 55.27 -28.77 -14.86
C ASN A 63 55.51 -27.25 -14.87
N TYR A 64 56.13 -26.65 -13.82
CA TYR A 64 56.06 -26.79 -12.35
C TYR A 64 57.01 -25.71 -11.77
N SER A 65 56.65 -24.99 -10.70
CA SER A 65 57.53 -24.09 -9.89
C SER A 65 58.18 -22.87 -10.60
N ASP A 66 58.70 -21.81 -9.94
CA ASP A 66 58.67 -21.36 -8.54
C ASP A 66 58.81 -19.80 -8.49
N LYS A 67 58.28 -19.18 -7.42
CA LYS A 67 58.67 -17.91 -6.76
C LYS A 67 58.95 -16.55 -7.47
N SER A 68 58.50 -15.55 -6.70
CA SER A 68 59.10 -14.24 -6.34
C SER A 68 59.04 -13.02 -7.28
N ASP A 69 58.11 -12.13 -6.88
CA ASP A 69 58.33 -10.71 -6.51
C ASP A 69 58.39 -9.56 -7.55
N VAL A 70 57.88 -8.42 -7.07
CA VAL A 70 58.09 -7.01 -7.47
C VAL A 70 57.10 -6.37 -8.49
N GLU A 71 56.16 -5.63 -7.89
CA GLU A 71 55.59 -4.31 -8.28
C GLU A 71 54.65 -4.10 -9.49
N ASN A 72 53.42 -3.67 -9.15
CA ASN A 72 52.71 -2.49 -9.68
C ASN A 72 52.82 -2.13 -11.18
N ALA A 73 51.87 -2.61 -12.00
CA ALA A 73 51.10 -1.80 -12.96
C ALA A 73 50.02 -2.63 -13.66
N ASP A 74 48.73 -2.37 -13.36
CA ASP A 74 47.67 -1.93 -14.31
C ASP A 74 46.24 -2.19 -13.77
N GLU A 75 45.78 -1.35 -12.84
CA GLU A 75 44.35 -1.14 -12.62
C GLU A 75 43.77 -0.25 -13.75
N THR A 76 43.61 -0.74 -14.99
CA THR A 76 42.89 0.04 -16.03
C THR A 76 42.06 -0.76 -17.05
N SER A 77 41.53 -1.96 -16.74
CA SER A 77 40.74 -2.72 -17.74
C SER A 77 39.50 -3.53 -17.26
N SER A 78 38.80 -3.09 -16.21
CA SER A 78 37.53 -3.73 -15.77
C SER A 78 36.40 -2.76 -15.37
N SER A 79 36.53 -1.47 -15.71
CA SER A 79 35.67 -0.37 -15.24
C SER A 79 34.62 0.10 -16.26
N ILE A 80 34.14 -0.77 -17.16
CA ILE A 80 33.09 -0.42 -18.14
C ILE A 80 31.87 -1.33 -17.94
N LEU A 81 30.78 -0.74 -17.44
CA LEU A 81 29.49 -1.35 -17.07
C LEU A 81 29.38 -2.03 -15.68
N LYS A 82 29.78 -1.33 -14.61
CA LYS A 82 29.02 -1.44 -13.35
C LYS A 82 27.73 -0.61 -13.49
N PRO A 83 26.57 -1.06 -12.96
CA PRO A 83 25.42 -0.18 -12.79
C PRO A 83 25.80 1.02 -11.91
N LEU A 84 25.19 2.19 -12.14
CA LEU A 84 25.31 3.34 -11.26
C LEU A 84 24.46 3.10 -10.00
N ILE A 85 24.93 2.23 -9.11
CA ILE A 85 24.30 1.99 -7.81
C ILE A 85 24.52 3.24 -6.95
N SER A 86 23.47 3.76 -6.31
CA SER A 86 23.61 4.91 -5.41
C SER A 86 24.40 4.50 -4.14
N PRO A 87 25.11 5.42 -3.48
CA PRO A 87 25.79 5.10 -2.22
C PRO A 87 24.85 4.57 -1.12
N ALA A 88 23.57 4.97 -1.15
CA ALA A 88 22.53 4.40 -0.29
C ALA A 88 22.24 2.93 -0.65
N ALA A 89 22.03 2.63 -1.94
CA ALA A 89 21.79 1.27 -2.42
C ALA A 89 22.99 0.33 -2.21
N GLU A 90 24.24 0.80 -2.26
CA GLU A 90 25.42 0.01 -1.88
C GLU A 90 25.44 -0.32 -0.37
N ARG A 91 25.09 0.66 0.50
CA ARG A 91 24.96 0.44 1.95
C ARG A 91 23.82 -0.53 2.26
N ILE A 92 22.66 -0.38 1.63
CA ILE A 92 21.50 -1.28 1.78
C ILE A 92 21.84 -2.70 1.33
N ARG A 93 22.57 -2.86 0.22
CA ARG A 93 23.11 -4.16 -0.21
C ARG A 93 24.01 -4.80 0.85
N PHE A 94 24.78 -4.04 1.62
CA PHE A 94 25.53 -4.61 2.73
C PHE A 94 24.62 -5.04 3.89
N ILE A 95 23.64 -4.22 4.27
CA ILE A 95 22.67 -4.52 5.36
C ILE A 95 21.80 -5.74 5.04
N LEU A 96 21.27 -5.83 3.81
CA LEU A 96 20.34 -6.88 3.39
C LEU A 96 21.04 -8.10 2.77
N GLY A 97 22.28 -7.95 2.30
CA GLY A 97 23.08 -9.01 1.67
C GLY A 97 23.95 -9.83 2.62
N GLU A 98 24.03 -9.47 3.91
CA GLU A 98 24.41 -10.43 4.95
C GLU A 98 23.27 -11.49 5.03
N GLU A 99 23.51 -12.67 4.43
CA GLU A 99 22.70 -13.89 4.55
C GLU A 99 22.72 -14.39 6.01
N ASP A 100 21.97 -13.70 6.86
CA ASP A 100 21.71 -14.09 8.23
C ASP A 100 20.55 -15.09 8.23
N ASP A 101 20.83 -16.36 8.56
CA ASP A 101 19.88 -17.47 8.75
C ASP A 101 18.80 -17.18 9.83
N SER A 102 18.85 -16.00 10.45
CA SER A 102 17.78 -15.37 11.20
C SER A 102 16.38 -15.54 10.54
N PRO A 103 15.33 -15.84 11.34
CA PRO A 103 13.96 -15.82 10.82
C PRO A 103 13.58 -14.41 10.38
N ALA A 104 12.72 -14.31 9.36
CA ALA A 104 12.22 -13.02 8.86
C ALA A 104 11.61 -12.18 10.01
N PRO A 105 11.84 -10.86 10.03
CA PRO A 105 11.39 -10.00 11.14
C PRO A 105 9.86 -10.04 11.28
N PRO A 106 9.32 -9.96 12.52
CA PRO A 106 7.89 -10.15 12.73
C PRO A 106 7.05 -9.03 12.11
N GLN A 107 5.80 -9.34 11.75
CA GLN A 107 4.88 -8.35 11.18
C GLN A 107 4.62 -7.20 12.17
N LEU A 108 5.03 -5.99 11.82
CA LEU A 108 4.69 -4.81 12.61
C LEU A 108 3.20 -4.44 12.52
N PHE A 109 2.66 -4.08 13.67
CA PHE A 109 1.48 -3.22 13.84
C PHE A 109 1.95 -1.80 14.18
N THR A 110 1.57 -0.79 13.40
CA THR A 110 2.00 0.59 13.65
C THR A 110 0.82 1.47 14.05
N GLU A 111 1.01 2.29 15.08
CA GLU A 111 -0.02 3.12 15.71
C GLU A 111 0.45 4.57 15.80
N LEU A 112 -0.38 5.53 15.39
CA LEU A 112 -0.10 6.97 15.40
C LEU A 112 -1.00 7.71 16.40
N ASP A 113 -0.38 8.18 17.48
CA ASP A 113 -1.02 9.02 18.50
C ASP A 113 -0.67 10.49 18.31
N GLU A 114 -1.68 11.34 18.45
CA GLU A 114 -1.52 12.80 18.51
C GLU A 114 -1.78 13.34 19.92
N LEU A 115 -0.91 14.25 20.38
CA LEU A 115 -1.11 14.99 21.62
C LEU A 115 -2.15 16.11 21.41
N LEU A 116 -3.38 15.90 21.87
CA LEU A 116 -4.51 16.80 21.64
C LEU A 116 -5.11 17.31 22.95
N ALA A 117 -5.47 18.60 22.99
CA ALA A 117 -6.20 19.18 24.12
C ALA A 117 -7.62 18.61 24.21
N VAL A 118 -8.03 18.24 25.42
CA VAL A 118 -9.38 17.81 25.78
C VAL A 118 -10.02 18.91 26.61
N ASP A 119 -11.20 19.35 26.17
CA ASP A 119 -12.01 20.40 26.79
C ASP A 119 -11.25 21.70 27.15
N GLY A 120 -10.14 21.95 26.45
CA GLY A 120 -9.29 23.14 26.61
C GLY A 120 -8.42 23.16 27.87
N GLN A 121 -8.34 22.08 28.64
CA GLN A 121 -7.64 22.06 29.95
C GLN A 121 -6.55 20.99 30.07
N GLU A 122 -6.79 19.76 29.61
CA GLU A 122 -5.83 18.66 29.73
C GLU A 122 -5.42 18.14 28.36
N MET A 123 -4.12 17.93 28.12
CA MET A 123 -3.65 17.22 26.93
C MET A 123 -3.83 15.72 27.13
N GLU A 124 -4.30 14.98 26.13
CA GLU A 124 -4.30 13.51 26.11
C GLU A 124 -3.62 13.05 24.80
N TRP A 125 -2.94 11.91 24.84
CA TRP A 125 -2.56 11.21 23.61
C TRP A 125 -3.80 10.53 23.04
N LYS A 126 -4.12 10.77 21.77
CA LYS A 126 -5.29 10.18 21.10
C LYS A 126 -4.85 9.47 19.83
N GLU A 127 -5.32 8.24 19.68
CA GLU A 127 -5.11 7.43 18.48
C GLU A 127 -5.81 8.09 17.28
N THR A 128 -5.07 8.29 16.19
CA THR A 128 -5.57 8.98 14.98
C THR A 128 -5.49 8.14 13.72
N ALA A 129 -4.50 7.26 13.62
CA ALA A 129 -4.33 6.33 12.52
C ALA A 129 -3.55 5.08 12.95
N ARG A 130 -3.75 3.97 12.24
CA ARG A 130 -3.02 2.71 12.45
C ARG A 130 -2.80 1.96 11.14
N TRP A 131 -1.77 1.11 11.10
CA TRP A 131 -1.37 0.34 9.92
C TRP A 131 -1.20 -1.15 10.24
N ILE A 132 -1.80 -1.98 9.37
CA ILE A 132 -1.39 -3.38 9.14
C ILE A 132 -1.29 -3.56 7.63
N LYS A 133 -0.11 -3.27 7.05
CA LYS A 133 0.17 -3.08 5.61
C LYS A 133 -0.61 -1.93 4.93
N PHE A 134 -1.85 -1.70 5.33
CA PHE A 134 -2.73 -0.63 4.86
C PHE A 134 -3.13 0.28 6.01
N GLU A 135 -3.41 1.55 5.70
CA GLU A 135 -3.77 2.59 6.65
C GLU A 135 -5.27 2.53 6.99
N GLU A 136 -5.61 2.61 8.28
CA GLU A 136 -6.94 2.94 8.78
C GLU A 136 -6.81 4.27 9.56
N LYS A 137 -7.64 5.28 9.25
CA LYS A 137 -7.68 6.59 9.92
C LYS A 137 -8.96 6.72 10.75
N VAL A 138 -8.92 7.47 11.85
CA VAL A 138 -10.11 7.88 12.59
C VAL A 138 -10.86 8.95 11.78
N GLU A 139 -12.16 8.75 11.55
CA GLU A 139 -13.01 9.66 10.77
C GLU A 139 -13.41 10.89 11.59
N GLN A 140 -13.67 12.02 10.92
CA GLN A 140 -14.05 13.28 11.58
C GLN A 140 -15.23 13.08 12.52
N GLY A 141 -15.04 13.46 13.80
CA GLY A 141 -15.98 13.19 14.90
C GLY A 141 -15.50 12.13 15.89
N GLY A 142 -14.49 11.32 15.57
CA GLY A 142 -13.84 10.45 16.55
C GLY A 142 -14.65 9.22 16.98
N GLU A 143 -15.67 8.82 16.21
CA GLU A 143 -16.52 7.66 16.55
C GLU A 143 -16.23 6.41 15.70
N ARG A 144 -15.52 6.55 14.57
CA ARG A 144 -15.42 5.50 13.55
C ARG A 144 -14.05 5.43 12.88
N TRP A 145 -13.59 4.21 12.65
CA TRP A 145 -12.46 3.88 11.78
C TRP A 145 -12.86 3.89 10.31
N SER A 146 -11.98 4.40 9.44
CA SER A 146 -12.10 4.28 7.99
C SER A 146 -12.08 2.81 7.55
N LYS A 147 -12.38 2.58 6.26
CA LYS A 147 -11.91 1.36 5.59
C LYS A 147 -10.37 1.37 5.51
N PRO A 148 -9.71 0.21 5.47
CA PRO A 148 -8.29 0.14 5.12
C PRO A 148 -8.07 0.66 3.70
N HIS A 149 -7.00 1.44 3.49
CA HIS A 149 -6.64 2.05 2.20
C HIS A 149 -5.12 2.10 2.02
N VAL A 150 -4.66 2.24 0.78
CA VAL A 150 -3.24 2.49 0.51
C VAL A 150 -2.90 3.89 1.03
N ALA A 151 -1.83 3.99 1.82
CA ALA A 151 -1.37 5.26 2.39
C ALA A 151 -0.82 6.17 1.29
N THR A 152 -1.38 7.38 1.16
CA THR A 152 -0.82 8.45 0.32
C THR A 152 -0.11 9.46 1.22
N LEU A 153 1.15 9.79 0.88
CA LEU A 153 1.98 10.70 1.65
C LEU A 153 2.25 11.99 0.89
N SER A 154 2.49 13.08 1.63
CA SER A 154 3.08 14.27 1.02
C SER A 154 4.59 14.05 0.82
N LEU A 155 5.12 14.41 -0.35
CA LEU A 155 6.57 14.36 -0.58
C LEU A 155 7.33 15.29 0.41
N HIS A 156 6.69 16.37 0.85
CA HIS A 156 7.25 17.29 1.84
C HIS A 156 7.49 16.60 3.20
N SER A 157 6.54 15.82 3.69
CA SER A 157 6.68 15.15 4.99
C SER A 157 7.71 14.02 4.98
N LEU A 158 8.02 13.42 3.82
CA LEU A 158 9.16 12.51 3.67
C LEU A 158 10.50 13.25 3.81
N PHE A 159 10.65 14.45 3.23
CA PHE A 159 11.85 15.26 3.41
C PHE A 159 11.97 15.85 4.84
N GLU A 160 10.86 16.23 5.47
CA GLU A 160 10.87 16.62 6.88
C GLU A 160 11.21 15.42 7.78
N LEU A 161 10.70 14.22 7.51
CA LEU A 161 11.07 12.99 8.21
C LEU A 161 12.56 12.66 8.07
N ARG A 162 13.11 12.73 6.85
CA ARG A 162 14.54 12.57 6.60
C ARG A 162 15.36 13.53 7.46
N THR A 163 14.95 14.79 7.51
CA THR A 163 15.57 15.83 8.36
C THR A 163 15.43 15.51 9.85
N CYS A 164 14.33 14.89 10.26
CA CYS A 164 14.10 14.46 11.64
C CYS A 164 15.07 13.33 12.04
N ILE A 165 15.25 12.30 11.22
CA ILE A 165 16.23 11.23 11.48
C ILE A 165 17.67 11.75 11.43
N GLU A 166 17.96 12.70 10.52
CA GLU A 166 19.28 13.32 10.40
C GLU A 166 19.68 14.16 11.62
N LYS A 167 18.73 14.81 12.31
CA LYS A 167 19.00 15.74 13.43
C LYS A 167 18.58 15.26 14.81
N GLY A 168 17.66 14.30 14.90
CA GLY A 168 17.14 13.77 16.15
C GLY A 168 18.12 12.87 16.91
N SER A 169 17.71 12.45 18.11
CA SER A 169 18.36 11.35 18.83
C SER A 169 17.92 10.02 18.21
N ILE A 170 18.90 9.13 17.99
CA ILE A 170 18.69 7.79 17.44
C ILE A 170 19.28 6.81 18.44
N MET A 171 18.44 5.98 19.07
CA MET A 171 18.83 5.05 20.12
C MET A 171 18.45 3.62 19.68
N LEU A 172 19.42 2.92 19.10
CA LEU A 172 19.25 1.54 18.65
C LEU A 172 19.63 0.56 19.76
N ASP A 173 18.94 -0.57 19.80
CA ASP A 173 19.12 -1.66 20.78
C ASP A 173 19.08 -1.21 22.24
N MET A 174 18.13 -0.31 22.55
CA MET A 174 17.89 0.17 23.91
C MET A 174 17.37 -0.95 24.82
N GLU A 175 18.01 -1.11 25.98
CA GLU A 175 17.60 -2.02 27.05
C GLU A 175 16.69 -1.31 28.05
N ALA A 176 15.38 -1.36 27.82
CA ALA A 176 14.37 -0.78 28.71
C ALA A 176 13.17 -1.72 28.89
N SER A 177 12.58 -1.72 30.09
CA SER A 177 11.55 -2.67 30.52
C SER A 177 10.16 -2.05 30.75
N SER A 178 10.07 -0.71 30.73
CA SER A 178 8.82 0.03 30.95
C SER A 178 8.85 1.39 30.23
N LEU A 179 7.69 1.97 29.97
CA LEU A 179 7.58 3.27 29.29
C LEU A 179 8.27 4.42 30.07
N PRO A 180 8.17 4.53 31.41
CA PRO A 180 8.94 5.50 32.18
C PRO A 180 10.46 5.38 31.98
N GLN A 181 10.99 4.15 31.94
CA GLN A 181 12.43 3.92 31.72
C GLN A 181 12.86 4.35 30.30
N VAL A 182 12.06 4.03 29.28
CA VAL A 182 12.30 4.49 27.89
C VAL A 182 12.32 6.03 27.83
N VAL A 183 11.31 6.68 28.41
CA VAL A 183 11.21 8.15 28.42
C VAL A 183 12.39 8.79 29.14
N GLU A 184 12.79 8.28 30.31
CA GLU A 184 13.95 8.78 31.06
C GLU A 184 15.25 8.68 30.25
N MET A 185 15.52 7.52 29.64
CA MET A 185 16.72 7.31 28.82
C MET A 185 16.78 8.23 27.59
N ILE A 186 15.66 8.47 26.90
CA ILE A 186 15.61 9.40 25.76
C ILE A 186 15.86 10.84 26.23
N VAL A 187 15.20 11.26 27.31
CA VAL A 187 15.28 12.64 27.81
C VAL A 187 16.68 12.95 28.32
N ASP A 188 17.31 12.04 29.06
CA ASP A 188 18.67 12.23 29.56
C ASP A 188 19.71 12.23 28.42
N ASN A 189 19.55 11.37 27.41
CA ASN A 189 20.40 11.41 26.22
C ASN A 189 20.26 12.73 25.43
N GLN A 190 19.06 13.30 25.31
CA GLN A 190 18.87 14.60 24.66
C GLN A 190 19.42 15.77 25.48
N ILE A 191 19.47 15.66 26.81
CA ILE A 191 20.11 16.67 27.67
C ILE A 191 21.63 16.57 27.56
N GLU A 192 22.20 15.35 27.58
CA GLU A 192 23.65 15.12 27.42
C GLU A 192 24.17 15.60 26.06
N THR A 193 23.42 15.34 24.98
CA THR A 193 23.75 15.79 23.61
C THR A 193 23.45 17.28 23.38
N GLY A 194 22.87 17.99 24.35
CA GLY A 194 22.55 19.41 24.26
C GLY A 194 21.36 19.77 23.36
N LEU A 195 20.58 18.76 22.92
CA LEU A 195 19.34 18.95 22.16
C LEU A 195 18.18 19.45 23.01
N LEU A 196 18.18 19.14 24.31
CA LEU A 196 17.16 19.55 25.28
C LEU A 196 17.77 20.29 26.47
N LYS A 197 17.16 21.43 26.85
CA LYS A 197 17.53 22.16 28.07
C LYS A 197 17.07 21.36 29.30
N SER A 198 17.94 21.16 30.29
CA SER A 198 17.63 20.39 31.52
C SER A 198 16.37 20.87 32.27
N GLU A 199 16.08 22.17 32.24
CA GLU A 199 14.86 22.80 32.81
C GLU A 199 13.55 22.28 32.20
N LEU A 200 13.61 21.63 31.03
CA LEU A 200 12.46 21.09 30.32
C LEU A 200 12.26 19.58 30.56
N LYS A 201 13.17 18.90 31.27
CA LYS A 201 13.09 17.45 31.60
C LYS A 201 11.71 17.08 32.12
N ASP A 202 11.29 17.70 33.22
CA ASP A 202 10.02 17.37 33.89
C ASP A 202 8.81 17.61 32.99
N LYS A 203 8.83 18.65 32.16
CA LYS A 203 7.72 18.98 31.23
C LYS A 203 7.61 17.97 30.09
N VAL A 204 8.73 17.56 29.52
CA VAL A 204 8.78 16.54 28.46
C VAL A 204 8.36 15.18 29.03
N THR A 205 8.97 14.74 30.13
CA THR A 205 8.64 13.47 30.80
C THR A 205 7.17 13.42 31.20
N TYR A 206 6.64 14.47 31.81
CA TYR A 206 5.21 14.55 32.16
C TYR A 206 4.30 14.49 30.93
N THR A 207 4.72 15.05 29.78
CA THR A 207 3.94 15.01 28.53
C THR A 207 3.96 13.62 27.89
N LEU A 208 5.12 12.96 27.84
CA LEU A 208 5.29 11.63 27.26
C LEU A 208 4.63 10.52 28.10
N LEU A 209 4.46 10.73 29.41
CA LEU A 209 3.77 9.79 30.32
C LEU A 209 2.28 10.12 30.55
N ARG A 210 1.67 10.96 29.69
CA ARG A 210 0.21 11.19 29.71
C ARG A 210 -0.55 9.94 29.27
N LYS A 211 -1.83 9.85 29.65
CA LYS A 211 -2.70 8.73 29.26
C LYS A 211 -2.92 8.71 27.74
N HIS A 212 -2.81 7.52 27.16
CA HIS A 212 -3.18 7.20 25.79
C HIS A 212 -4.65 6.80 25.72
N ARG A 213 -5.34 7.29 24.68
CA ARG A 213 -6.77 7.15 24.50
C ARG A 213 -7.09 6.53 23.14
N HIS A 214 -7.31 5.23 23.20
CA HIS A 214 -7.53 4.34 22.07
C HIS A 214 -8.95 4.35 21.54
N GLN A 215 -9.10 4.19 20.23
CA GLN A 215 -10.37 4.18 19.54
C GLN A 215 -11.07 2.82 19.65
N THR A 216 -11.40 2.45 20.88
CA THR A 216 -12.25 1.31 21.18
C THR A 216 -13.63 1.53 20.55
N LYS A 217 -14.08 0.57 19.74
CA LYS A 217 -15.44 0.57 19.18
C LYS A 217 -16.47 0.45 20.31
N LYS A 218 -16.93 1.59 20.84
CA LYS A 218 -18.20 1.65 21.57
C LYS A 218 -19.25 1.02 20.68
N SER A 219 -19.91 -0.02 21.15
CA SER A 219 -21.07 -0.55 20.46
C SER A 219 -22.13 0.54 20.39
N ASN A 220 -22.81 0.68 19.24
CA ASN A 220 -23.88 1.68 19.05
C ASN A 220 -25.09 1.48 20.01
N LEU A 221 -25.05 0.44 20.84
CA LEU A 221 -25.84 0.34 22.05
C LEU A 221 -25.26 1.28 23.12
N ARG A 222 -25.75 2.53 23.15
CA ARG A 222 -25.91 3.23 24.43
C ARG A 222 -26.63 2.24 25.36
N SER A 223 -25.94 1.77 26.40
CA SER A 223 -26.49 0.75 27.28
C SER A 223 -27.78 1.28 27.90
N LEU A 224 -28.90 0.57 27.71
CA LEU A 224 -30.16 0.91 28.36
C LEU A 224 -30.02 0.95 29.91
N ALA A 225 -28.96 0.34 30.46
CA ALA A 225 -28.59 0.44 31.86
C ALA A 225 -28.24 1.87 32.33
N ASP A 226 -27.80 2.77 31.44
CA ASP A 226 -27.52 4.17 31.81
C ASP A 226 -28.76 5.07 31.69
N ILE A 227 -29.75 4.68 30.89
CA ILE A 227 -31.09 5.29 30.90
C ILE A 227 -31.87 4.84 32.15
N GLY A 228 -31.71 3.60 32.59
CA GLY A 228 -32.33 3.10 33.83
C GLY A 228 -31.91 3.85 35.11
N LYS A 229 -30.69 4.40 35.14
CA LYS A 229 -30.15 5.14 36.29
C LYS A 229 -30.78 6.52 36.47
N THR A 230 -31.18 7.21 35.39
CA THR A 230 -31.80 8.54 35.49
C THR A 230 -33.26 8.47 35.94
N VAL A 231 -34.01 7.41 35.58
CA VAL A 231 -35.38 7.19 36.07
C VAL A 231 -35.44 6.71 37.53
N SER A 232 -34.38 6.06 38.02
CA SER A 232 -34.28 5.60 39.43
C SER A 232 -34.17 6.74 40.46
N SER A 233 -33.91 7.98 39.99
CA SER A 233 -33.83 9.18 40.84
C SER A 233 -35.17 9.90 41.01
N ALA A 234 -36.19 9.58 40.20
CA ALA A 234 -37.49 10.26 40.23
C ALA A 234 -38.46 9.71 41.29
N SER A 235 -38.19 8.54 41.87
CA SER A 235 -39.10 7.81 42.77
C SER A 235 -38.89 8.09 44.27
N ARG A 236 -38.10 9.10 44.64
CA ARG A 236 -37.86 9.51 46.06
C ARG A 236 -38.47 10.86 46.45
N MET A 237 -39.41 11.40 45.66
CA MET A 237 -40.05 12.70 45.93
C MET A 237 -41.31 12.67 46.82
N PHE A 238 -41.57 11.60 47.60
CA PHE A 238 -42.72 11.56 48.52
C PHE A 238 -42.45 10.80 49.83
N THR A 239 -41.74 11.42 50.79
CA THR A 239 -41.95 11.22 52.26
C THR A 239 -41.35 12.40 53.04
N ASN A 240 -42.04 12.78 54.12
CA ASN A 240 -41.87 13.94 55.01
C ASN A 240 -40.44 14.48 55.33
N PRO A 241 -40.34 15.78 55.70
CA PRO A 241 -39.13 16.36 56.28
C PRO A 241 -39.06 16.11 57.79
N ASP A 242 -37.85 15.90 58.33
CA ASP A 242 -37.52 16.32 59.70
C ASP A 242 -36.00 16.42 59.94
N ASN A 243 -35.65 17.32 60.86
CA ASN A 243 -34.32 17.73 61.34
C ASN A 243 -33.10 16.80 61.13
N GLY A 244 -32.01 17.38 60.61
CA GLY A 244 -30.65 16.83 60.81
C GLY A 244 -29.63 17.28 59.74
N SER A 245 -28.82 18.30 60.05
CA SER A 245 -27.72 18.74 59.17
C SER A 245 -26.63 17.67 59.03
N PRO A 246 -26.30 17.18 57.82
CA PRO A 246 -25.09 16.39 57.59
C PRO A 246 -23.94 17.32 57.18
N ALA A 247 -22.76 17.11 57.77
CA ALA A 247 -21.56 17.88 57.43
C ALA A 247 -21.17 17.72 55.95
N MET A 248 -20.66 18.80 55.34
CA MET A 248 -19.99 18.70 54.04
C MET A 248 -18.68 17.92 54.19
N ALA A 249 -18.73 16.62 53.90
CA ALA A 249 -17.53 15.84 53.67
C ALA A 249 -16.81 16.39 52.43
N HIS A 250 -15.62 16.97 52.63
CA HIS A 250 -14.74 17.37 51.55
C HIS A 250 -14.49 16.18 50.61
N ARG A 251 -15.00 16.28 49.38
CA ARG A 251 -14.46 15.48 48.28
C ARG A 251 -13.06 16.02 47.98
N ASN A 252 -12.04 15.35 48.52
CA ASN A 252 -10.65 15.64 48.18
C ASN A 252 -10.43 15.38 46.68
N LEU A 253 -10.44 16.46 45.91
CA LEU A 253 -9.92 16.52 44.54
C LEU A 253 -8.39 16.48 44.61
N THR A 254 -7.85 15.29 44.87
CA THR A 254 -6.39 15.03 44.85
C THR A 254 -6.12 13.72 44.12
N SER A 255 -6.40 13.70 42.82
CA SER A 255 -5.93 12.64 41.90
C SER A 255 -4.59 13.03 41.27
N THR A 256 -3.65 13.51 42.08
CA THR A 256 -2.22 13.49 41.77
C THR A 256 -1.74 12.04 41.89
N SER A 257 -1.95 11.24 40.84
CA SER A 257 -1.47 9.87 40.75
C SER A 257 -0.86 9.61 39.38
N LEU A 258 0.45 9.80 39.27
CA LEU A 258 1.26 9.47 38.10
C LEU A 258 1.46 7.93 37.94
N ASN A 259 0.66 7.12 38.62
CA ASN A 259 0.87 5.67 38.81
C ASN A 259 -0.21 4.78 38.15
N ASP A 260 -1.01 5.31 37.21
CA ASP A 260 -2.06 4.53 36.53
C ASP A 260 -1.63 3.95 35.16
N ILE A 261 -0.32 4.02 34.84
CA ILE A 261 0.28 3.18 33.79
C ILE A 261 0.58 1.82 34.43
N SER A 262 -0.34 0.86 34.26
CA SER A 262 -0.09 -0.53 34.63
C SER A 262 0.66 -1.23 33.49
N ASP A 263 1.72 -1.99 33.82
CA ASP A 263 2.42 -2.87 32.86
C ASP A 263 1.52 -4.00 32.33
N LYS A 264 0.33 -4.17 32.90
CA LYS A 264 -0.67 -5.17 32.49
C LYS A 264 -1.65 -4.57 31.50
N PRO A 265 -1.99 -5.28 30.42
CA PRO A 265 -2.92 -4.77 29.41
C PRO A 265 -4.31 -4.50 30.00
N GLU A 266 -4.91 -3.38 29.60
CA GLU A 266 -6.25 -2.98 30.02
C GLU A 266 -7.32 -4.00 29.55
N LYS A 267 -8.41 -4.09 30.32
CA LYS A 267 -9.52 -5.02 30.01
C LYS A 267 -10.19 -4.77 28.66
N ASP A 268 -10.03 -3.59 28.07
CA ASP A 268 -10.66 -3.24 26.80
C ASP A 268 -9.72 -3.48 25.60
N GLN A 269 -8.40 -3.33 25.76
CA GLN A 269 -7.39 -3.87 24.82
C GLN A 269 -7.60 -5.39 24.60
N LEU A 270 -7.76 -6.15 25.70
CA LEU A 270 -8.00 -7.60 25.67
C LEU A 270 -9.33 -8.01 24.98
N LYS A 271 -10.29 -7.09 24.86
CA LYS A 271 -11.57 -7.32 24.15
C LYS A 271 -11.55 -6.81 22.72
N ASN A 272 -10.47 -6.15 22.29
CA ASN A 272 -10.40 -5.54 20.98
C ASN A 272 -10.51 -6.63 19.90
N LYS A 273 -11.55 -6.55 19.06
CA LYS A 273 -11.78 -7.53 17.98
C LYS A 273 -10.66 -7.51 16.94
N PHE A 274 -9.86 -6.44 16.91
CA PHE A 274 -8.71 -6.27 16.03
C PHE A 274 -7.56 -7.25 16.34
N MET A 275 -7.40 -7.70 17.61
CA MET A 275 -6.45 -8.77 18.00
C MET A 275 -6.49 -10.00 17.10
N LYS A 276 -7.65 -10.36 16.56
CA LYS A 276 -7.83 -11.54 15.71
C LYS A 276 -7.26 -11.40 14.29
N LYS A 277 -6.82 -10.19 13.90
CA LYS A 277 -6.18 -9.91 12.61
C LYS A 277 -4.65 -9.97 12.66
N LEU A 278 -4.05 -9.84 13.85
CA LEU A 278 -2.59 -9.81 13.99
C LEU A 278 -2.02 -11.24 14.06
N PRO A 279 -0.82 -11.47 13.48
CA PRO A 279 0.00 -12.64 13.78
C PRO A 279 0.32 -12.75 15.29
N ARG A 280 0.71 -13.95 15.75
CA ARG A 280 0.96 -14.21 17.18
C ARG A 280 2.30 -13.66 17.68
N ASP A 281 3.20 -13.48 16.73
CA ASP A 281 4.58 -13.00 16.80
C ASP A 281 4.68 -11.51 16.49
N ALA A 282 3.57 -10.84 16.14
CA ALA A 282 3.56 -9.43 15.79
C ALA A 282 4.20 -8.55 16.90
N GLU A 283 4.93 -7.53 16.47
CA GLU A 283 5.51 -6.49 17.32
C GLU A 283 4.89 -5.13 16.97
N ALA A 284 4.97 -4.14 17.87
CA ALA A 284 4.37 -2.83 17.68
C ALA A 284 5.41 -1.73 17.38
N SER A 285 5.01 -0.77 16.56
CA SER A 285 5.74 0.48 16.31
C SER A 285 4.86 1.67 16.71
N ASN A 286 5.24 2.37 17.78
CA ASN A 286 4.46 3.49 18.31
C ASN A 286 5.00 4.83 17.78
N VAL A 287 4.14 5.62 17.16
CA VAL A 287 4.48 6.92 16.59
C VAL A 287 3.72 8.01 17.36
N LEU A 288 4.45 8.81 18.12
CA LEU A 288 3.91 9.82 19.03
C LEU A 288 4.25 11.22 18.48
N VAL A 289 3.26 11.96 17.99
CA VAL A 289 3.48 13.32 17.44
C VAL A 289 2.64 14.39 18.15
N GLY A 290 3.18 15.59 18.37
CA GLY A 290 2.44 16.58 19.16
C GLY A 290 3.02 18.00 19.17
N GLU A 291 2.15 18.95 19.51
CA GLU A 291 2.55 20.34 19.78
C GLU A 291 2.60 20.62 21.28
N VAL A 292 3.63 21.35 21.70
CA VAL A 292 3.77 21.91 23.05
C VAL A 292 4.23 23.38 22.96
N ASP A 293 3.90 24.18 23.98
CA ASP A 293 4.26 25.62 24.04
C ASP A 293 5.59 25.90 24.72
N PHE A 294 6.17 24.93 25.42
CA PHE A 294 7.43 25.10 26.16
C PHE A 294 8.69 24.68 25.38
N LEU A 295 8.56 24.13 24.17
CA LEU A 295 9.68 23.81 23.28
C LEU A 295 9.91 24.93 22.26
N GLU A 296 11.16 25.39 22.17
CA GLU A 296 11.63 26.33 21.13
C GLU A 296 12.03 25.57 19.84
N SER A 297 12.52 24.34 19.99
CA SER A 297 13.00 23.44 18.93
C SER A 297 12.29 22.08 19.02
N PRO A 298 12.14 21.34 17.91
CA PRO A 298 11.51 20.03 17.94
C PRO A 298 12.39 19.02 18.70
N PHE A 299 11.78 18.34 19.67
CA PHE A 299 12.29 17.14 20.34
C PHE A 299 11.98 15.94 19.44
N ILE A 300 13.03 15.25 18.98
CA ILE A 300 12.91 14.14 18.01
C ILE A 300 13.71 12.96 18.54
N ALA A 301 13.04 11.80 18.66
CA ALA A 301 13.68 10.53 19.01
C ALA A 301 13.19 9.39 18.13
N PHE A 302 14.10 8.56 17.64
CA PHE A 302 13.80 7.23 17.10
C PHE A 302 14.48 6.18 17.98
N VAL A 303 13.73 5.19 18.42
CA VAL A 303 14.18 4.15 19.33
C VAL A 303 13.87 2.76 18.76
N ARG A 304 14.86 1.87 18.76
CA ARG A 304 14.67 0.43 18.63
C ARG A 304 15.00 -0.21 19.98
N LEU A 305 14.08 -0.97 20.55
CA LEU A 305 14.31 -1.75 21.77
C LEU A 305 15.03 -3.06 21.41
N GLN A 306 16.02 -3.44 22.23
CA GLN A 306 16.81 -4.68 22.04
C GLN A 306 15.92 -5.94 22.10
N GLN A 307 14.90 -5.92 22.95
CA GLN A 307 13.82 -6.90 23.00
C GLN A 307 12.49 -6.13 22.94
N ALA A 308 11.47 -6.70 22.30
CA ALA A 308 10.15 -6.06 22.26
C ALA A 308 9.47 -6.17 23.64
N VAL A 309 8.89 -5.07 24.13
CA VAL A 309 8.38 -4.97 25.52
C VAL A 309 6.93 -4.50 25.55
N MET A 310 6.16 -5.08 26.48
CA MET A 310 4.78 -4.67 26.75
C MET A 310 4.73 -3.32 27.48
N LEU A 311 4.65 -2.21 26.74
CA LEU A 311 4.61 -0.84 27.30
C LEU A 311 3.21 -0.45 27.82
N GLY A 312 2.57 -1.36 28.59
CA GLY A 312 1.32 -1.13 29.30
C GLY A 312 0.14 -0.68 28.42
N ALA A 313 -0.31 0.56 28.62
CA ALA A 313 -1.43 1.16 27.92
C ALA A 313 -1.04 1.95 26.64
N LEU A 314 0.22 1.88 26.19
CA LEU A 314 0.72 2.65 25.05
C LEU A 314 0.03 2.31 23.71
N THR A 315 -0.34 1.05 23.50
CA THR A 315 -0.95 0.53 22.26
C THR A 315 -2.43 0.19 22.42
N GLU A 316 -3.26 0.29 21.36
CA GLU A 316 -4.68 -0.11 21.41
C GLU A 316 -4.91 -1.63 21.54
N VAL A 317 -3.84 -2.41 21.38
CA VAL A 317 -3.82 -3.88 21.27
C VAL A 317 -2.62 -4.41 22.07
N PRO A 318 -2.75 -5.52 22.84
CA PRO A 318 -1.68 -6.04 23.69
C PRO A 318 -0.58 -6.73 22.88
N VAL A 319 0.25 -5.92 22.22
CA VAL A 319 1.40 -6.29 21.37
C VAL A 319 2.65 -5.65 21.98
N PRO A 320 3.80 -6.36 22.04
CA PRO A 320 5.02 -5.79 22.57
C PRO A 320 5.61 -4.76 21.59
N THR A 321 5.89 -3.55 22.07
CA THR A 321 6.53 -2.49 21.29
C THR A 321 7.98 -2.84 21.02
N ARG A 322 8.40 -2.70 19.76
CA ARG A 322 9.80 -2.80 19.30
C ARG A 322 10.38 -1.44 18.94
N PHE A 323 9.59 -0.58 18.30
CA PHE A 323 10.02 0.73 17.82
C PHE A 323 9.18 1.85 18.44
N LEU A 324 9.84 2.98 18.72
CA LEU A 324 9.16 4.23 19.07
C LEU A 324 9.73 5.37 18.23
N PHE A 325 8.85 6.17 17.63
CA PHE A 325 9.20 7.46 17.05
C PHE A 325 8.46 8.55 17.82
N ILE A 326 9.17 9.57 18.28
CA ILE A 326 8.63 10.68 19.07
C ILE A 326 8.99 12.00 18.39
N LEU A 327 7.99 12.81 18.09
CA LEU A 327 8.13 14.17 17.55
C LEU A 327 7.24 15.13 18.35
N LEU A 328 7.85 15.83 19.30
CA LEU A 328 7.20 16.96 20.00
C LEU A 328 7.83 18.26 19.51
N GLY A 329 7.03 19.28 19.20
CA GLY A 329 7.57 20.55 18.73
C GLY A 329 6.74 21.79 19.09
N PRO A 330 7.25 22.99 18.76
CA PRO A 330 6.53 24.24 18.96
C PRO A 330 5.18 24.26 18.21
N LYS A 331 4.22 25.00 18.77
CA LYS A 331 2.90 25.25 18.18
C LYS A 331 2.97 25.95 16.82
N GLY A 332 2.01 25.65 15.95
CA GLY A 332 1.89 26.21 14.59
C GLY A 332 2.30 25.25 13.46
N LYS A 333 2.60 23.98 13.77
CA LYS A 333 3.07 22.94 12.84
C LYS A 333 2.32 21.60 12.95
N ALA A 334 1.23 21.50 13.72
CA ALA A 334 0.48 20.26 13.97
C ALA A 334 0.23 19.40 12.71
N LYS A 335 -0.19 20.02 11.60
CA LYS A 335 -0.41 19.32 10.32
C LYS A 335 0.87 18.72 9.72
N SER A 336 2.00 19.40 9.84
CA SER A 336 3.32 18.88 9.43
C SER A 336 3.73 17.72 10.34
N TYR A 337 3.60 17.86 11.66
CA TYR A 337 3.92 16.77 12.59
C TYR A 337 3.02 15.53 12.38
N HIS A 338 1.73 15.70 12.10
CA HIS A 338 0.82 14.62 11.68
C HIS A 338 1.33 13.92 10.40
N GLU A 339 1.63 14.68 9.34
CA GLU A 339 2.08 14.10 8.07
C GLU A 339 3.50 13.48 8.16
N ILE A 340 4.38 13.94 9.05
CA ILE A 340 5.66 13.28 9.37
C ILE A 340 5.41 11.96 10.12
N GLY A 341 4.49 11.96 11.10
CA GLY A 341 4.06 10.75 11.81
C GLY A 341 3.48 9.70 10.87
N ARG A 342 2.60 10.11 9.95
CA ARG A 342 2.07 9.26 8.88
C ARG A 342 3.16 8.74 7.95
N ALA A 343 4.16 9.57 7.63
CA ALA A 343 5.27 9.18 6.77
C ALA A 343 6.08 8.04 7.41
N ILE A 344 6.56 8.21 8.65
CA ILE A 344 7.31 7.14 9.32
C ILE A 344 6.46 5.89 9.53
N ALA A 345 5.18 6.04 9.91
CA ALA A 345 4.27 4.91 10.10
C ALA A 345 4.06 4.09 8.81
N THR A 346 4.05 4.77 7.65
CA THR A 346 3.95 4.14 6.34
C THR A 346 5.27 3.48 5.93
N LEU A 347 6.43 4.11 6.22
CA LEU A 347 7.75 3.51 6.00
C LEU A 347 7.93 2.23 6.83
N MET A 348 7.54 2.22 8.11
CA MET A 348 7.56 1.02 8.96
C MET A 348 6.61 -0.10 8.46
N SER A 349 5.74 0.19 7.49
CA SER A 349 4.87 -0.79 6.83
C SER A 349 5.42 -1.30 5.48
N ASP A 350 6.49 -0.71 4.94
CA ASP A 350 7.18 -1.22 3.75
C ASP A 350 8.18 -2.32 4.13
N GLU A 351 8.18 -3.41 3.35
CA GLU A 351 8.95 -4.62 3.67
C GLU A 351 10.48 -4.44 3.56
N VAL A 352 10.99 -3.43 2.85
CA VAL A 352 12.44 -3.19 2.72
C VAL A 352 12.91 -2.25 3.84
N PHE A 353 12.22 -1.13 4.04
CA PHE A 353 12.53 -0.22 5.15
C PHE A 353 12.37 -0.91 6.52
N HIS A 354 11.39 -1.79 6.66
CA HIS A 354 11.22 -2.68 7.81
C HIS A 354 12.48 -3.51 8.11
N ASP A 355 12.98 -4.26 7.13
CA ASP A 355 14.18 -5.08 7.30
C ASP A 355 15.42 -4.22 7.65
N ILE A 356 15.55 -3.03 7.03
CA ILE A 356 16.59 -2.05 7.36
C ILE A 356 16.44 -1.57 8.80
N ALA A 357 15.24 -1.25 9.28
CA ALA A 357 15.00 -0.77 10.65
C ALA A 357 15.39 -1.81 11.72
N TYR A 358 15.20 -3.11 11.46
CA TYR A 358 15.69 -4.18 12.34
C TYR A 358 17.20 -4.36 12.28
N LYS A 359 17.83 -4.24 11.10
CA LYS A 359 19.27 -4.50 10.91
C LYS A 359 20.19 -3.28 11.07
N ALA A 360 19.64 -2.05 11.10
CA ALA A 360 20.41 -0.81 11.19
C ALA A 360 21.36 -0.79 12.40
N LYS A 361 22.59 -0.30 12.19
CA LYS A 361 23.65 -0.16 13.19
C LYS A 361 23.94 1.32 13.48
N ASP A 362 23.68 2.23 12.54
CA ASP A 362 23.82 3.67 12.73
C ASP A 362 22.62 4.49 12.17
N ARG A 363 22.67 5.82 12.29
CA ARG A 363 21.64 6.73 11.73
C ARG A 363 21.64 6.83 10.20
N GLN A 364 22.77 6.53 9.55
CA GLN A 364 22.94 6.61 8.10
C GLN A 364 22.32 5.40 7.40
N ASP A 365 22.20 4.24 8.07
CA ASP A 365 21.40 3.10 7.61
C ASP A 365 19.92 3.49 7.46
N LEU A 366 19.35 4.15 8.47
CA LEU A 366 17.96 4.63 8.43
C LEU A 366 17.76 5.71 7.36
N ILE A 367 18.71 6.65 7.20
CA ILE A 367 18.65 7.65 6.13
C ILE A 367 18.74 6.99 4.75
N ALA A 368 19.63 5.99 4.56
CA ALA A 368 19.74 5.26 3.32
C ALA A 368 18.42 4.54 2.96
N GLY A 369 17.74 3.93 3.94
CA GLY A 369 16.42 3.34 3.73
C GLY A 369 15.32 4.36 3.37
N ILE A 370 15.37 5.59 3.90
CA ILE A 370 14.46 6.67 3.49
C ILE A 370 14.76 7.10 2.05
N ASP A 371 16.05 7.25 1.71
CA ASP A 371 16.48 7.67 0.37
C ASP A 371 16.15 6.58 -0.69
N GLU A 372 16.23 5.29 -0.36
CA GLU A 372 15.76 4.18 -1.20
C GLU A 372 14.24 4.20 -1.42
N PHE A 373 13.47 4.36 -0.33
CA PHE A 373 12.01 4.47 -0.41
C PHE A 373 11.58 5.67 -1.29
N LEU A 374 12.35 6.75 -1.26
CA LEU A 374 12.15 7.93 -2.12
C LEU A 374 12.48 7.66 -3.60
N ASP A 375 13.50 6.86 -3.91
CA ASP A 375 13.85 6.50 -5.28
C ASP A 375 12.77 5.64 -5.97
N GLU A 376 12.00 4.84 -5.20
CA GLU A 376 10.88 4.04 -5.73
C GLU A 376 9.52 4.77 -5.74
N VAL A 377 9.39 5.94 -5.11
CA VAL A 377 8.07 6.58 -4.90
C VAL A 377 7.49 7.19 -6.19
N ILE A 378 6.21 6.93 -6.45
CA ILE A 378 5.47 7.53 -7.57
C ILE A 378 4.74 8.79 -7.08
N VAL A 379 5.09 9.94 -7.64
CA VAL A 379 4.46 11.23 -7.32
C VAL A 379 3.21 11.46 -8.17
N LEU A 380 2.08 11.72 -7.53
CA LEU A 380 0.85 12.17 -8.18
C LEU A 380 0.84 13.72 -8.26
N PRO A 381 0.68 14.33 -9.46
CA PRO A 381 0.66 15.78 -9.61
C PRO A 381 -0.53 16.45 -8.87
N PRO A 382 -0.32 17.65 -8.29
CA PRO A 382 -1.42 18.42 -7.71
C PRO A 382 -2.39 18.91 -8.80
N GLY A 383 -3.69 18.87 -8.51
CA GLY A 383 -4.76 19.36 -9.40
C GLY A 383 -5.45 18.28 -10.23
N GLU A 384 -4.78 17.16 -10.52
CA GLU A 384 -5.39 16.00 -11.19
C GLU A 384 -5.92 14.95 -10.20
N TRP A 385 -5.45 14.98 -8.95
CA TRP A 385 -5.83 14.06 -7.88
C TRP A 385 -6.35 14.81 -6.65
N ASP A 386 -7.46 14.35 -6.07
CA ASP A 386 -7.97 14.83 -4.78
C ASP A 386 -7.36 13.99 -3.63
N PRO A 387 -6.57 14.60 -2.72
CA PRO A 387 -5.97 13.90 -1.58
C PRO A 387 -6.97 13.24 -0.62
N ALA A 388 -8.25 13.61 -0.65
CA ALA A 388 -9.28 12.97 0.15
C ALA A 388 -9.76 11.61 -0.43
N ILE A 389 -9.46 11.32 -1.70
CA ILE A 389 -9.81 10.05 -2.34
C ILE A 389 -8.91 8.93 -1.79
N ARG A 390 -9.55 7.96 -1.12
CA ARG A 390 -8.89 6.76 -0.59
C ARG A 390 -8.68 5.73 -1.70
N ILE A 391 -7.44 5.32 -1.93
CA ILE A 391 -7.09 4.25 -2.88
C ILE A 391 -7.40 2.90 -2.22
N GLU A 392 -8.27 2.10 -2.85
CA GLU A 392 -8.59 0.76 -2.32
C GLU A 392 -7.38 -0.19 -2.42
N PRO A 393 -7.14 -1.06 -1.41
CA PRO A 393 -6.06 -2.04 -1.44
C PRO A 393 -6.10 -2.96 -2.68
N PRO A 394 -4.95 -3.26 -3.31
CA PRO A 394 -4.90 -4.20 -4.42
C PRO A 394 -5.27 -5.61 -3.94
N LYS A 395 -5.96 -6.38 -4.80
CA LYS A 395 -6.42 -7.75 -4.48
C LYS A 395 -5.27 -8.75 -4.25
N SER A 396 -4.08 -8.42 -4.77
CA SER A 396 -2.82 -9.13 -4.59
C SER A 396 -1.72 -8.09 -4.48
N LEU A 397 -0.87 -8.16 -3.46
CA LEU A 397 0.33 -7.33 -3.38
C LEU A 397 1.36 -7.84 -4.42
N PRO A 398 2.01 -6.96 -5.20
CA PRO A 398 3.17 -7.35 -5.99
C PRO A 398 4.30 -7.80 -5.04
N SER A 399 5.02 -8.87 -5.36
CA SER A 399 6.03 -9.40 -4.44
C SER A 399 7.28 -8.50 -4.36
N SER A 400 7.80 -8.33 -3.15
CA SER A 400 9.01 -7.57 -2.88
C SER A 400 10.29 -8.28 -3.34
N ASP A 401 10.21 -9.54 -3.76
CA ASP A 401 11.34 -10.36 -4.21
C ASP A 401 12.18 -9.67 -5.29
N LYS A 402 11.56 -8.93 -6.22
CA LYS A 402 12.28 -8.17 -7.25
C LYS A 402 13.17 -7.07 -6.66
N ARG A 403 12.74 -6.45 -5.55
CA ARG A 403 13.50 -5.44 -4.81
C ARG A 403 14.63 -6.09 -4.02
N LYS A 404 14.32 -7.11 -3.21
CA LYS A 404 15.32 -7.85 -2.41
C LYS A 404 16.42 -8.44 -3.30
N ASN A 405 16.05 -9.10 -4.41
CA ASN A 405 17.00 -9.70 -5.35
C ASN A 405 17.91 -8.68 -6.06
N MET A 406 17.52 -7.40 -6.16
CA MET A 406 18.38 -6.34 -6.71
C MET A 406 19.55 -6.02 -5.79
N TYR A 407 19.36 -6.17 -4.47
CA TYR A 407 20.38 -5.91 -3.45
C TYR A 407 21.18 -7.16 -3.07
N SER A 408 20.57 -8.35 -3.03
CA SER A 408 21.26 -9.60 -2.66
C SER A 408 22.42 -9.98 -3.59
N GLY A 409 22.55 -9.33 -4.76
CA GLY A 409 23.83 -9.28 -5.46
C GLY A 409 24.36 -10.60 -6.02
N GLY A 410 23.46 -11.58 -6.21
CA GLY A 410 23.80 -12.91 -6.70
C GLY A 410 24.24 -12.92 -8.16
N GLU A 411 25.55 -12.91 -8.40
CA GLU A 411 26.13 -13.39 -9.65
C GLU A 411 25.94 -14.92 -9.77
N ASN A 412 24.72 -15.35 -10.09
CA ASN A 412 24.46 -16.73 -10.51
C ASN A 412 23.35 -16.80 -11.57
N LEU A 413 23.70 -16.47 -12.80
CA LEU A 413 23.08 -17.13 -13.96
C LEU A 413 23.56 -18.59 -14.01
N GLN A 414 23.01 -19.44 -13.16
CA GLN A 414 23.00 -20.88 -13.39
C GLN A 414 21.57 -21.37 -13.62
N MET A 415 21.20 -21.29 -14.89
CA MET A 415 20.02 -21.94 -15.43
C MET A 415 20.29 -23.45 -15.47
N ASN A 416 19.93 -24.16 -14.40
CA ASN A 416 19.90 -25.62 -14.38
C ASN A 416 18.53 -26.06 -13.87
N GLY A 417 17.75 -26.69 -14.74
CA GLY A 417 16.39 -27.10 -14.42
C GLY A 417 16.35 -28.49 -13.81
N ASP A 418 15.46 -28.70 -12.84
CA ASP A 418 14.62 -29.90 -12.78
C ASP A 418 13.35 -29.59 -11.98
N THR A 419 12.21 -30.09 -12.48
CA THR A 419 10.85 -29.83 -11.96
C THR A 419 10.48 -30.77 -10.79
N PRO A 420 9.54 -30.35 -9.91
CA PRO A 420 8.17 -30.85 -10.07
C PRO A 420 7.03 -29.82 -9.79
N HIS A 421 5.81 -30.20 -10.23
CA HIS A 421 4.47 -29.65 -9.89
C HIS A 421 4.31 -29.24 -8.41
N ASP A 422 3.46 -28.29 -7.99
CA ASP A 422 2.20 -27.74 -8.54
C ASP A 422 1.98 -26.28 -8.04
N GLY A 423 1.24 -25.34 -8.65
CA GLY A 423 0.44 -25.35 -9.89
C GLY A 423 -0.43 -24.09 -10.15
N GLY A 424 -0.83 -23.34 -9.12
CA GLY A 424 -1.94 -22.36 -9.15
C GLY A 424 -1.59 -20.88 -9.46
N HIS A 425 -1.11 -20.55 -10.67
CA HIS A 425 -0.91 -19.16 -11.11
C HIS A 425 -2.05 -18.62 -12.01
N GLY A 426 -2.87 -17.72 -11.46
CA GLY A 426 -3.61 -16.71 -12.24
C GLY A 426 -2.81 -15.41 -12.28
N GLY A 427 -2.25 -15.05 -13.43
CA GLY A 427 -1.16 -14.07 -13.53
C GLY A 427 -1.57 -12.60 -13.70
N GLY A 428 -0.59 -11.72 -13.48
CA GLY A 428 -0.65 -10.29 -13.79
C GLY A 428 0.72 -9.63 -13.63
N GLY A 429 1.52 -9.58 -14.70
CA GLY A 429 2.82 -8.93 -14.67
C GLY A 429 3.56 -9.00 -16.00
N HIS A 430 3.76 -7.85 -16.66
CA HIS A 430 4.53 -7.76 -17.89
C HIS A 430 6.04 -7.94 -17.62
N GLY A 431 6.56 -9.10 -18.03
CA GLY A 431 7.99 -9.35 -18.30
C GLY A 431 8.06 -10.35 -19.45
N ASP A 432 8.67 -9.96 -20.58
CA ASP A 432 8.78 -10.71 -21.83
C ASP A 432 7.67 -11.74 -22.11
N CYS A 433 6.51 -11.21 -22.51
CA CYS A 433 5.30 -11.98 -22.80
C CYS A 433 5.49 -12.94 -24.00
N GLU A 434 5.94 -14.18 -23.73
CA GLU A 434 5.97 -15.30 -24.69
C GLU A 434 4.61 -15.57 -25.36
N GLU A 435 3.54 -15.12 -24.72
CA GLU A 435 2.15 -15.30 -25.17
C GLU A 435 1.82 -14.46 -26.42
N LEU A 436 2.48 -13.31 -26.60
CA LEU A 436 2.26 -12.41 -27.75
C LEU A 436 3.38 -12.46 -28.80
N GLN A 437 4.37 -13.35 -28.65
CA GLN A 437 5.41 -13.52 -29.65
C GLN A 437 4.83 -14.02 -30.99
N ARG A 438 5.19 -13.35 -32.08
CA ARG A 438 4.64 -13.60 -33.42
C ARG A 438 5.08 -14.96 -33.96
N THR A 439 4.22 -15.97 -33.81
CA THR A 439 4.52 -17.41 -34.02
C THR A 439 4.87 -17.85 -35.44
N GLY A 440 4.78 -16.96 -36.44
CA GLY A 440 5.20 -17.23 -37.83
C GLY A 440 4.38 -18.29 -38.60
N ARG A 441 3.34 -18.85 -37.98
CA ARG A 441 2.44 -19.86 -38.56
C ARG A 441 1.01 -19.33 -38.57
N PHE A 442 0.20 -19.75 -39.55
CA PHE A 442 -1.23 -19.44 -39.58
C PHE A 442 -1.91 -19.93 -38.29
N CYS A 443 -2.66 -19.04 -37.64
CA CYS A 443 -3.30 -19.27 -36.33
C CYS A 443 -2.39 -19.78 -35.19
N GLY A 444 -1.05 -19.59 -35.29
CA GLY A 444 -0.12 -20.17 -34.33
C GLY A 444 -0.22 -19.65 -32.89
N GLY A 445 -0.79 -18.46 -32.67
CA GLY A 445 -1.15 -17.94 -31.33
C GLY A 445 -2.31 -18.75 -30.74
N LEU A 446 -3.46 -18.75 -31.43
CA LEU A 446 -4.65 -19.52 -31.05
C LEU A 446 -4.36 -21.00 -30.72
N ILE A 447 -3.46 -21.65 -31.46
CA ILE A 447 -3.04 -23.03 -31.18
C ILE A 447 -2.27 -23.15 -29.85
N LYS A 448 -1.41 -22.17 -29.50
CA LYS A 448 -0.75 -22.12 -28.18
C LYS A 448 -1.79 -21.88 -27.07
N ASP A 449 -2.75 -20.97 -27.29
CA ASP A 449 -3.76 -20.62 -26.30
C ASP A 449 -4.69 -21.81 -26.00
N ILE A 450 -5.16 -22.51 -27.04
CA ILE A 450 -5.92 -23.76 -26.88
C ILE A 450 -5.09 -24.81 -26.12
N LYS A 451 -3.81 -24.98 -26.45
CA LYS A 451 -2.93 -25.95 -25.76
C LYS A 451 -2.72 -25.60 -24.29
N ARG A 452 -2.67 -24.31 -23.94
CA ARG A 452 -2.55 -23.83 -22.54
C ARG A 452 -3.85 -23.96 -21.76
N LYS A 453 -5.00 -23.71 -22.40
CA LYS A 453 -6.34 -23.77 -21.77
C LYS A 453 -6.86 -25.20 -21.61
N ALA A 454 -6.51 -26.12 -22.53
CA ALA A 454 -6.97 -27.51 -22.56
C ALA A 454 -6.91 -28.28 -21.21
N PRO A 455 -5.82 -28.28 -20.42
CA PRO A 455 -5.79 -29.00 -19.14
C PRO A 455 -6.75 -28.46 -18.09
N PHE A 456 -7.07 -27.16 -18.12
CA PHE A 456 -7.97 -26.50 -17.17
C PHE A 456 -9.45 -26.51 -17.61
N PHE A 457 -9.73 -26.87 -18.87
CA PHE A 457 -11.11 -26.87 -19.39
C PHE A 457 -12.02 -27.88 -18.68
N ALA A 458 -11.47 -28.94 -18.10
CA ALA A 458 -12.24 -29.88 -17.29
C ALA A 458 -12.57 -29.31 -15.90
N SER A 459 -11.64 -28.63 -15.23
CA SER A 459 -11.88 -28.04 -13.90
C SER A 459 -12.91 -26.90 -13.96
N ASP A 460 -12.92 -26.11 -15.05
CA ASP A 460 -13.92 -25.04 -15.28
C ASP A 460 -15.39 -25.52 -15.09
N PHE A 461 -15.72 -26.79 -15.36
CA PHE A 461 -17.06 -27.37 -15.13
C PHE A 461 -17.28 -27.89 -13.70
N TYR A 462 -16.26 -28.44 -13.05
CA TYR A 462 -16.37 -28.95 -11.68
C TYR A 462 -16.38 -27.82 -10.66
N ASP A 463 -15.57 -26.78 -10.87
CA ASP A 463 -15.48 -25.61 -10.00
C ASP A 463 -16.76 -24.76 -10.03
N ALA A 464 -17.50 -24.79 -11.14
CA ALA A 464 -18.81 -24.14 -11.28
C ALA A 464 -19.90 -24.73 -10.36
N LEU A 465 -19.71 -25.94 -9.80
CA LEU A 465 -20.63 -26.55 -8.84
C LEU A 465 -20.41 -26.06 -7.39
N ASN A 466 -19.43 -25.18 -7.15
CA ASN A 466 -19.22 -24.57 -5.84
C ASN A 466 -20.39 -23.64 -5.45
N ILE A 467 -20.82 -23.71 -4.19
CA ILE A 467 -21.95 -22.93 -3.66
C ILE A 467 -21.73 -21.40 -3.76
N GLN A 468 -20.47 -20.94 -3.87
CA GLN A 468 -20.15 -19.55 -4.13
C GLN A 468 -20.54 -19.11 -5.56
N ALA A 469 -20.37 -19.98 -6.55
CA ALA A 469 -20.71 -19.72 -7.95
C ALA A 469 -22.23 -19.60 -8.18
N LEU A 470 -23.05 -20.27 -7.36
CA LEU A 470 -24.51 -20.20 -7.41
C LEU A 470 -25.04 -18.75 -7.39
N SER A 471 -24.38 -17.87 -6.62
CA SER A 471 -24.75 -16.44 -6.55
C SER A 471 -24.56 -15.71 -7.89
N ALA A 472 -23.46 -15.97 -8.58
CA ALA A 472 -23.15 -15.41 -9.90
C ALA A 472 -24.07 -15.98 -10.99
N VAL A 473 -24.36 -17.29 -10.94
CA VAL A 473 -25.31 -17.95 -11.84
C VAL A 473 -26.71 -17.33 -11.73
N LEU A 474 -27.23 -17.14 -10.51
CA LEU A 474 -28.53 -16.50 -10.29
C LEU A 474 -28.55 -15.04 -10.76
N PHE A 475 -27.48 -14.28 -10.52
CA PHE A 475 -27.37 -12.89 -10.97
C PHE A 475 -27.39 -12.77 -12.50
N ILE A 476 -26.56 -13.56 -13.20
CA ILE A 476 -26.49 -13.56 -14.67
C ILE A 476 -27.79 -14.09 -15.29
N TYR A 477 -28.43 -15.09 -14.67
CA TYR A 477 -29.74 -15.58 -15.10
C TYR A 477 -30.79 -14.47 -15.04
N LEU A 478 -30.94 -13.77 -13.91
CA LEU A 478 -31.94 -12.69 -13.79
C LEU A 478 -31.68 -11.52 -14.75
N ALA A 479 -30.40 -11.16 -14.97
CA ALA A 479 -30.01 -10.14 -15.92
C ALA A 479 -30.35 -10.52 -17.39
N THR A 480 -30.11 -11.77 -17.78
CA THR A 480 -30.36 -12.25 -19.17
C THR A 480 -31.84 -12.53 -19.43
N VAL A 481 -32.56 -13.14 -18.48
CA VAL A 481 -34.00 -13.45 -18.55
C VAL A 481 -34.82 -12.17 -18.76
N THR A 482 -34.52 -11.11 -18.00
CA THR A 482 -35.27 -9.84 -18.09
C THR A 482 -35.19 -9.26 -19.50
N ASN A 483 -33.97 -9.17 -20.06
CA ASN A 483 -33.77 -8.66 -21.42
C ASN A 483 -34.45 -9.55 -22.48
N ALA A 484 -34.36 -10.88 -22.35
CA ALA A 484 -34.99 -11.81 -23.28
C ALA A 484 -36.53 -11.68 -23.28
N ILE A 485 -37.14 -11.45 -22.12
CA ILE A 485 -38.58 -11.17 -22.00
C ILE A 485 -38.93 -9.81 -22.62
N THR A 486 -38.18 -8.75 -22.29
CA THR A 486 -38.48 -7.39 -22.80
C THR A 486 -38.34 -7.31 -24.32
N PHE A 487 -37.24 -7.80 -24.90
CA PHE A 487 -37.05 -7.76 -26.34
C PHE A 487 -37.91 -8.79 -27.08
N GLY A 488 -38.12 -9.98 -26.53
CA GLY A 488 -38.99 -10.99 -27.14
C GLY A 488 -40.47 -10.60 -27.14
N GLY A 489 -40.93 -9.79 -26.18
CA GLY A 489 -42.27 -9.20 -26.19
C GLY A 489 -42.42 -8.17 -27.31
N LEU A 490 -41.50 -7.20 -27.38
CA LEU A 490 -41.47 -6.18 -28.44
C LEU A 490 -41.31 -6.79 -29.85
N LEU A 491 -40.62 -7.92 -29.97
CA LEU A 491 -40.45 -8.62 -31.23
C LEU A 491 -41.69 -9.45 -31.61
N GLY A 492 -42.41 -10.03 -30.64
CA GLY A 492 -43.72 -10.65 -30.85
C GLY A 492 -44.74 -9.66 -31.43
N ASP A 493 -44.81 -8.46 -30.83
CA ASP A 493 -45.64 -7.34 -31.34
C ASP A 493 -45.22 -6.90 -32.75
N ALA A 494 -43.91 -6.94 -33.06
CA ALA A 494 -43.37 -6.52 -34.35
C ALA A 494 -43.46 -7.58 -35.47
N THR A 495 -43.65 -8.86 -35.12
CA THR A 495 -43.60 -10.01 -36.06
C THR A 495 -44.90 -10.82 -36.11
N GLU A 496 -46.01 -10.24 -35.64
CA GLU A 496 -47.32 -10.92 -35.58
C GLU A 496 -47.28 -12.26 -34.80
N ASN A 497 -46.47 -12.30 -33.73
CA ASN A 497 -46.13 -13.48 -32.92
C ASN A 497 -45.42 -14.63 -33.66
N MET A 498 -44.77 -14.36 -34.81
CA MET A 498 -43.90 -15.36 -35.47
C MET A 498 -42.56 -15.55 -34.74
N GLN A 499 -42.06 -14.53 -34.02
CA GLN A 499 -40.89 -14.62 -33.15
C GLN A 499 -41.16 -13.88 -31.83
N GLY A 500 -41.60 -14.61 -30.80
CA GLY A 500 -42.01 -14.06 -29.52
C GLY A 500 -40.99 -14.27 -28.39
N VAL A 501 -41.50 -14.27 -27.17
CA VAL A 501 -40.71 -14.40 -25.93
C VAL A 501 -40.02 -15.77 -25.82
N LEU A 502 -40.69 -16.86 -26.20
CA LEU A 502 -40.16 -18.23 -26.06
C LEU A 502 -39.04 -18.49 -27.08
N GLU A 503 -39.23 -18.02 -28.31
CA GLU A 503 -38.27 -18.13 -29.41
C GLU A 503 -37.02 -17.30 -29.11
N SER A 504 -37.21 -16.08 -28.60
CA SER A 504 -36.12 -15.19 -28.16
C SER A 504 -35.35 -15.76 -26.97
N PHE A 505 -36.03 -16.40 -26.01
CA PHE A 505 -35.40 -17.07 -24.88
C PHE A 505 -34.57 -18.29 -25.33
N LEU A 506 -35.15 -19.15 -26.18
CA LEU A 506 -34.47 -20.32 -26.71
C LEU A 506 -33.26 -19.94 -27.59
N GLY A 507 -33.41 -18.94 -28.47
CA GLY A 507 -32.33 -18.43 -29.30
C GLY A 507 -31.18 -17.83 -28.47
N THR A 508 -31.51 -17.09 -27.41
CA THR A 508 -30.51 -16.56 -26.46
C THR A 508 -29.80 -17.68 -25.71
N ALA A 509 -30.51 -18.71 -25.27
CA ALA A 509 -29.93 -19.85 -24.56
C ALA A 509 -28.98 -20.69 -25.45
N VAL A 510 -29.39 -21.01 -26.68
CA VAL A 510 -28.57 -21.77 -27.64
C VAL A 510 -27.34 -20.98 -28.06
N THR A 511 -27.50 -19.70 -28.40
CA THR A 511 -26.38 -18.84 -28.81
C THR A 511 -25.43 -18.59 -27.63
N GLY A 512 -25.97 -18.40 -26.42
CA GLY A 512 -25.20 -18.31 -25.17
C GLY A 512 -24.34 -19.55 -24.92
N ALA A 513 -24.92 -20.75 -25.01
CA ALA A 513 -24.19 -22.00 -24.83
C ALA A 513 -23.05 -22.17 -25.86
N ILE A 514 -23.34 -21.90 -27.14
CA ILE A 514 -22.32 -21.97 -28.21
C ILE A 514 -21.21 -20.95 -27.97
N PHE A 515 -21.56 -19.70 -27.64
CA PHE A 515 -20.59 -18.64 -27.40
C PHE A 515 -19.68 -18.96 -26.20
N CYS A 516 -20.24 -19.37 -25.06
CA CYS A 516 -19.46 -19.71 -23.87
C CYS A 516 -18.49 -20.88 -24.10
N LEU A 517 -18.81 -21.82 -24.98
CA LEU A 517 -17.94 -22.95 -25.33
C LEU A 517 -16.80 -22.59 -26.29
N PHE A 518 -16.99 -21.59 -27.18
CA PHE A 518 -16.06 -21.35 -28.30
C PHE A 518 -15.42 -19.95 -28.35
N ALA A 519 -15.95 -18.94 -27.65
CA ALA A 519 -15.50 -17.56 -27.78
C ALA A 519 -14.21 -17.22 -26.99
N GLY A 520 -13.74 -18.12 -26.11
CA GLY A 520 -12.55 -17.91 -25.28
C GLY A 520 -12.67 -16.85 -24.17
N GLN A 521 -13.77 -16.08 -24.13
CA GLN A 521 -14.03 -15.05 -23.12
C GLN A 521 -15.36 -15.33 -22.39
N PRO A 522 -15.32 -15.87 -21.16
CA PRO A 522 -16.54 -16.28 -20.42
C PRO A 522 -17.31 -15.11 -19.77
N LEU A 523 -16.80 -13.87 -19.87
CA LEU A 523 -17.41 -12.68 -19.24
C LEU A 523 -18.40 -11.92 -20.15
N THR A 524 -18.53 -12.31 -21.41
CA THR A 524 -19.42 -11.62 -22.37
C THR A 524 -20.85 -12.14 -22.24
N ILE A 525 -21.74 -11.30 -21.74
CA ILE A 525 -23.18 -11.61 -21.64
C ILE A 525 -23.84 -11.33 -23.01
N LEU A 526 -24.33 -12.37 -23.67
CA LEU A 526 -25.13 -12.22 -24.88
C LEU A 526 -26.56 -11.79 -24.55
N SER A 527 -27.07 -10.82 -25.31
CA SER A 527 -28.44 -10.31 -25.18
C SER A 527 -28.89 -9.70 -26.50
N SER A 528 -30.20 -9.75 -26.79
CA SER A 528 -30.75 -8.95 -27.89
C SER A 528 -30.65 -7.47 -27.55
N THR A 529 -30.53 -6.62 -28.57
CA THR A 529 -30.37 -5.17 -28.43
C THR A 529 -31.29 -4.45 -29.40
N GLY A 530 -31.61 -3.18 -29.12
CA GLY A 530 -32.49 -2.36 -29.97
C GLY A 530 -32.16 -2.40 -31.48
N PRO A 531 -30.88 -2.28 -31.90
CA PRO A 531 -30.51 -2.38 -33.31
C PRO A 531 -30.81 -3.74 -33.95
N VAL A 532 -30.66 -4.85 -33.21
CA VAL A 532 -30.98 -6.20 -33.69
C VAL A 532 -32.49 -6.34 -33.89
N LEU A 533 -33.29 -5.87 -32.92
CA LEU A 533 -34.76 -5.86 -33.03
C LEU A 533 -35.24 -5.04 -34.23
N VAL A 534 -34.65 -3.86 -34.47
CA VAL A 534 -34.98 -3.03 -35.64
C VAL A 534 -34.64 -3.76 -36.94
N PHE A 535 -33.50 -4.45 -37.01
CA PHE A 535 -33.11 -5.25 -38.16
C PHE A 535 -34.07 -6.43 -38.41
N GLU A 536 -34.39 -7.22 -37.37
CA GLU A 536 -35.32 -8.35 -37.46
C GLU A 536 -36.72 -7.88 -37.91
N ARG A 537 -37.22 -6.77 -37.38
CA ARG A 537 -38.48 -6.15 -37.81
C ARG A 537 -38.46 -5.70 -39.27
N LEU A 538 -37.37 -5.08 -39.73
CA LEU A 538 -37.22 -4.68 -41.13
C LEU A 538 -37.16 -5.90 -42.06
N LEU A 539 -36.49 -6.97 -41.65
CA LEU A 539 -36.38 -8.21 -42.41
C LEU A 539 -37.74 -8.94 -42.50
N PHE A 540 -38.49 -9.00 -41.40
CA PHE A 540 -39.86 -9.52 -41.38
C PHE A 540 -40.77 -8.73 -42.36
N ASN A 541 -40.75 -7.39 -42.27
CA ASN A 541 -41.50 -6.52 -43.17
C ASN A 541 -41.09 -6.65 -44.65
N PHE A 542 -39.84 -6.97 -44.94
CA PHE A 542 -39.34 -7.21 -46.30
C PHE A 542 -39.72 -8.60 -46.84
N SER A 543 -39.92 -9.57 -45.95
CA SER A 543 -40.30 -10.95 -46.29
C SER A 543 -41.80 -11.17 -46.48
N LYS A 544 -42.61 -10.12 -46.31
CA LYS A 544 -44.09 -10.12 -46.35
C LYS A 544 -44.61 -9.40 -47.60
#